data_AF-A0A0D3JDG9-F1
#
_entry.id   AF-A0A0D3JDG9-F1
#
_cell.length_a   1.000
_cell.length_b   1.000
_cell.length_c   1.000
_cell.angle_alpha   90.00
_cell.angle_beta   90.00
_cell.angle_gamma   90.00
#
_symmetry.space_group_name_H-M   'P 1'
#
loop_
_entity.id
_entity.type
_entity.pdbx_description
1 polymer ?
#
loop_
_entity_poly.entity_id
_entity_poly.type
_entity_poly.pdbx_seq_one_letter_code
_entity_poly.pdbx_strand_id
1 'polypeptide(L)'
;MQELSALARTCLDKYKKRCSLQAALQRLVRLEREQCAPTAEEGQLAAARAELARHAANADVAAASAAQQQRTCVICFCDYSLNEGIECSAPARAKAHFMCNGCLGTYVTGQVTDHEDANLRRFEQRGGVRCPSFIAPRAGQPIVPGTCCAPAYTDAALASRLPDVTFALYFNAKSKVAEQQIELAAKQRSAAEVARLQAELARRDEDVRAAQVRTHIIEKILNPACPRCGQAFIDFEGCFALSCSRVGCTMPPHGFCAYCLHDANGDAHHHVAHCRYNIAPPGNGVFASIEVYREAERRRCQRMLREYLGKLDERTRARALRDCAQEFRDLRVQL
;
A
#
# COMPACT_ATOMS: atom_id res chain seq x y z
N MET A 1 -52.79 -18.36 -53.06
CA MET A 1 -53.20 -17.30 -54.02
C MET A 1 -54.27 -17.73 -55.03
N GLN A 2 -54.06 -18.75 -55.88
CA GLN A 2 -55.08 -19.18 -56.87
C GLN A 2 -56.39 -19.66 -56.23
N GLU A 3 -56.33 -20.41 -55.14
CA GLU A 3 -57.52 -20.94 -54.45
C GLU A 3 -58.35 -19.85 -53.74
N LEU A 4 -57.69 -18.84 -53.15
CA LEU A 4 -58.37 -17.69 -52.53
C LEU A 4 -59.14 -16.86 -53.58
N SER A 5 -58.53 -16.66 -54.76
CA SER A 5 -59.16 -15.99 -55.90
C SER A 5 -60.35 -16.80 -56.44
N ALA A 6 -60.22 -18.14 -56.51
CA ALA A 6 -61.33 -19.02 -56.88
C ALA A 6 -62.49 -18.94 -55.88
N LEU A 7 -62.19 -18.92 -54.58
CA LEU A 7 -63.19 -18.76 -53.53
C LEU A 7 -63.92 -17.42 -53.63
N ALA A 8 -63.19 -16.32 -53.80
CA ALA A 8 -63.76 -14.98 -53.98
C ALA A 8 -64.71 -14.92 -55.19
N ARG A 9 -64.34 -15.55 -56.32
CA ARG A 9 -65.21 -15.66 -57.50
C ARG A 9 -66.50 -16.43 -57.21
N THR A 10 -66.42 -17.57 -56.50
CA THR A 10 -67.61 -18.33 -56.10
C THR A 10 -68.48 -17.61 -55.06
N CYS A 11 -67.91 -16.69 -54.29
CA CYS A 11 -68.65 -15.85 -53.36
C CYS A 11 -69.35 -14.67 -54.05
N LEU A 12 -68.95 -14.30 -55.27
CA LEU A 12 -69.50 -13.17 -56.04
C LEU A 12 -70.32 -13.64 -57.27
N ASP A 13 -70.53 -14.94 -57.42
CA ASP A 13 -71.30 -15.51 -58.54
C ASP A 13 -72.83 -15.26 -58.39
N LYS A 14 -73.57 -15.47 -59.48
CA LYS A 14 -75.03 -15.28 -59.55
C LYS A 14 -75.75 -16.10 -58.47
N TYR A 15 -76.86 -15.57 -57.95
CA TYR A 15 -77.59 -16.02 -56.74
C TYR A 15 -77.78 -17.53 -56.58
N LYS A 16 -77.95 -18.31 -57.67
CA LYS A 16 -78.13 -19.77 -57.62
C LYS A 16 -76.83 -20.61 -57.63
N LYS A 17 -75.68 -19.99 -57.92
CA LYS A 17 -74.35 -20.64 -57.99
C LYS A 17 -73.38 -20.19 -56.90
N ARG A 18 -73.78 -19.20 -56.10
CA ARG A 18 -73.00 -18.66 -54.99
C ARG A 18 -72.87 -19.72 -53.87
N CYS A 19 -71.66 -19.90 -53.35
CA CYS A 19 -71.46 -20.76 -52.18
C CYS A 19 -72.08 -20.13 -50.91
N SER A 20 -72.44 -20.96 -49.93
CA SER A 20 -72.98 -20.47 -48.65
C SER A 20 -71.87 -19.82 -47.81
N LEU A 21 -72.25 -18.90 -46.92
CA LEU A 21 -71.31 -18.23 -46.01
C LEU A 21 -70.53 -19.25 -45.16
N GLN A 22 -71.21 -20.29 -44.67
CA GLN A 22 -70.57 -21.34 -43.87
C GLN A 22 -69.55 -22.14 -44.69
N ALA A 23 -69.85 -22.47 -45.95
CA ALA A 23 -68.91 -23.16 -46.84
C ALA A 23 -67.71 -22.28 -47.21
N ALA A 24 -67.95 -20.97 -47.39
CA ALA A 24 -66.88 -20.00 -47.63
C ALA A 24 -65.96 -19.85 -46.40
N LEU A 25 -66.53 -19.72 -45.20
CA LEU A 25 -65.77 -19.63 -43.95
C LEU A 25 -64.95 -20.89 -43.67
N GLN A 26 -65.51 -22.08 -43.87
CA GLN A 26 -64.77 -23.34 -43.70
C GLN A 26 -63.57 -23.44 -44.66
N ARG A 27 -63.74 -23.00 -45.92
CA ARG A 27 -62.64 -22.94 -46.89
C ARG A 27 -61.60 -21.88 -46.54
N LEU A 28 -62.01 -20.71 -46.06
CA LEU A 28 -61.07 -19.69 -45.59
C LEU A 28 -60.24 -20.18 -44.40
N VAL A 29 -60.86 -20.79 -43.39
CA VAL A 29 -60.15 -21.37 -42.23
C VAL A 29 -59.19 -22.47 -42.65
N ARG A 30 -59.57 -23.29 -43.64
CA ARG A 30 -58.67 -24.31 -44.21
C ARG A 30 -57.47 -23.68 -44.91
N LEU A 31 -57.71 -22.68 -45.76
CA LEU A 31 -56.65 -21.94 -46.47
C LEU A 31 -55.71 -21.21 -45.50
N GLU A 32 -56.25 -20.62 -44.43
CA GLU A 32 -55.48 -20.00 -43.36
C GLU A 32 -54.58 -21.02 -42.67
N ARG A 33 -55.11 -22.21 -42.30
CA ARG A 33 -54.30 -23.28 -41.70
C ARG A 33 -53.21 -23.83 -42.62
N GLU A 34 -53.48 -23.93 -43.92
CA GLU A 34 -52.55 -24.49 -44.90
C GLU A 34 -51.49 -23.46 -45.37
N GLN A 35 -51.83 -22.16 -45.43
CA GLN A 35 -50.93 -21.12 -45.97
C GLN A 35 -50.35 -20.18 -44.91
N CYS A 36 -50.89 -20.15 -43.69
CA CYS A 36 -50.40 -19.36 -42.57
C CYS A 36 -49.97 -20.26 -41.41
N ALA A 37 -49.16 -21.28 -41.69
CA ALA A 37 -48.45 -22.00 -40.64
C ALA A 37 -47.53 -21.01 -39.91
N PRO A 38 -47.50 -21.03 -38.56
CA PRO A 38 -46.63 -20.12 -37.81
C PRO A 38 -45.19 -20.35 -38.24
N THR A 39 -44.49 -19.25 -38.50
CA THR A 39 -43.07 -19.27 -38.78
C THR A 39 -42.30 -19.85 -37.58
N ALA A 40 -41.08 -20.33 -37.81
CA ALA A 40 -40.25 -20.84 -36.71
C ALA A 40 -40.05 -19.80 -35.61
N GLU A 41 -39.94 -18.52 -35.98
CA GLU A 41 -39.81 -17.39 -35.05
C GLU A 41 -41.08 -17.15 -34.23
N GLU A 42 -42.25 -17.21 -34.84
CA GLU A 42 -43.54 -17.11 -34.14
C GLU A 42 -43.75 -18.29 -33.18
N GLY A 43 -43.33 -19.50 -33.58
CA GLY A 43 -43.33 -20.68 -32.72
C GLY A 43 -42.41 -20.52 -31.49
N GLN A 44 -41.19 -19.99 -31.71
CA GLN A 44 -40.25 -19.69 -30.63
C GLN A 44 -40.78 -18.60 -29.67
N LEU A 45 -41.39 -17.54 -30.21
CA LEU A 45 -41.98 -16.47 -29.41
C LEU A 45 -43.17 -16.98 -28.57
N ALA A 46 -44.01 -17.85 -29.13
CA ALA A 46 -45.10 -18.49 -28.40
C ALA A 46 -44.57 -19.40 -27.28
N ALA A 47 -43.51 -20.18 -27.53
CA ALA A 47 -42.87 -21.02 -26.53
C ALA A 47 -42.27 -20.19 -25.38
N ALA A 48 -41.55 -19.12 -25.70
CA ALA A 48 -40.98 -18.20 -24.72
C ALA A 48 -42.07 -17.51 -23.86
N ARG A 49 -43.19 -17.09 -24.48
CA ARG A 49 -44.34 -16.55 -23.75
C ARG A 49 -44.95 -17.57 -22.79
N ALA A 50 -45.11 -18.82 -23.23
CA ALA A 50 -45.64 -19.88 -22.39
C ALA A 50 -44.69 -20.20 -21.22
N GLU A 51 -43.38 -20.13 -21.44
CA GLU A 51 -42.38 -20.29 -20.38
C GLU A 51 -42.43 -19.16 -19.36
N LEU A 52 -42.49 -17.91 -19.80
CA LEU A 52 -42.65 -16.75 -18.92
C LEU A 52 -43.94 -16.85 -18.09
N ALA A 53 -45.05 -17.28 -18.70
CA ALA A 53 -46.32 -17.50 -18.01
C ALA A 53 -46.21 -18.59 -16.93
N ARG A 54 -45.48 -19.69 -17.20
CA ARG A 54 -45.22 -20.73 -16.18
C ARG A 54 -44.39 -20.18 -15.01
N HIS A 55 -43.38 -19.37 -15.29
CA HIS A 55 -42.58 -18.75 -14.22
C HIS A 55 -43.40 -17.79 -13.36
N ALA A 56 -44.27 -16.97 -13.98
CA ALA A 56 -45.18 -16.10 -13.26
C ALA A 56 -46.14 -16.90 -12.35
N ALA A 57 -46.79 -17.93 -12.89
CA ALA A 57 -47.69 -18.78 -12.10
C ALA A 57 -46.98 -19.46 -10.92
N ASN A 58 -45.75 -19.94 -11.12
CA ASN A 58 -44.94 -20.52 -10.03
C ASN A 58 -44.58 -19.48 -8.96
N ALA A 59 -44.28 -18.25 -9.35
CA ALA A 59 -44.01 -17.15 -8.43
C ALA A 59 -45.26 -16.79 -7.60
N ASP A 60 -46.43 -16.77 -8.24
CA ASP A 60 -47.71 -16.52 -7.55
C ASP A 60 -48.01 -17.61 -6.51
N VAL A 61 -47.80 -18.88 -6.86
CA VAL A 61 -47.95 -20.01 -5.91
C VAL A 61 -46.97 -19.90 -4.74
N ALA A 62 -45.71 -19.55 -5.02
CA ALA A 62 -44.70 -19.35 -3.98
C ALA A 62 -45.06 -18.17 -3.06
N ALA A 63 -45.55 -17.06 -3.63
CA ALA A 63 -46.00 -15.89 -2.88
C ALA A 63 -47.22 -16.22 -2.00
N ALA A 64 -48.20 -16.96 -2.53
CA ALA A 64 -49.36 -17.41 -1.77
C ALA A 64 -48.99 -18.36 -0.63
N SER A 65 -48.07 -19.30 -0.87
CA SER A 65 -47.53 -20.19 0.17
C SER A 65 -46.79 -19.42 1.28
N ALA A 66 -45.97 -18.43 0.90
CA ALA A 66 -45.28 -17.56 1.86
C ALA A 66 -46.25 -16.64 2.64
N ALA A 67 -47.36 -16.22 2.03
CA ALA A 67 -48.42 -15.47 2.71
C ALA A 67 -49.17 -16.32 3.76
N GLN A 68 -49.27 -17.63 3.55
CA GLN A 68 -49.82 -18.55 4.55
C GLN A 68 -48.84 -18.87 5.69
N GLN A 69 -47.53 -18.70 5.47
CA GLN A 69 -46.52 -18.91 6.50
C GLN A 69 -46.38 -17.69 7.39
N GLN A 70 -47.01 -17.76 8.56
CA GLN A 70 -46.89 -16.72 9.57
C GLN A 70 -45.59 -16.84 10.38
N ARG A 71 -45.07 -15.68 10.79
CA ARG A 71 -43.93 -15.52 11.67
C ARG A 71 -44.19 -14.40 12.66
N THR A 72 -43.79 -14.62 13.91
CA THR A 72 -43.86 -13.61 14.97
C THR A 72 -42.59 -12.76 14.96
N CYS A 73 -42.74 -11.44 14.87
CA CYS A 73 -41.63 -10.49 14.92
C CYS A 73 -40.95 -10.50 16.30
N VAL A 74 -39.62 -10.58 16.34
CA VAL A 74 -38.86 -10.58 17.61
C VAL A 74 -38.80 -9.23 18.33
N ILE A 75 -39.29 -8.16 17.71
CA ILE A 75 -39.29 -6.80 18.28
C ILE A 75 -40.68 -6.40 18.77
N CYS A 76 -41.69 -6.42 17.91
CA CYS A 76 -43.05 -6.02 18.27
C CYS A 76 -43.96 -7.17 18.73
N PHE A 77 -43.52 -8.43 18.57
CA PHE A 77 -44.29 -9.64 18.90
C PHE A 77 -45.62 -9.81 18.15
N CYS A 78 -45.84 -9.06 17.07
CA CYS A 78 -46.98 -9.27 16.18
C CYS A 78 -46.67 -10.32 15.11
N ASP A 79 -47.71 -10.99 14.62
CA ASP A 79 -47.63 -11.98 13.55
C ASP A 79 -47.76 -11.33 12.18
N TYR A 80 -46.88 -11.72 11.27
CA TYR A 80 -46.83 -11.25 9.90
C TYR A 80 -46.62 -12.40 8.92
N SER A 81 -46.90 -12.14 7.65
CA SER A 81 -46.52 -13.05 6.57
C SER A 81 -44.99 -13.09 6.45
N LEU A 82 -44.43 -14.22 6.00
CA LEU A 82 -42.98 -14.35 5.79
C LEU A 82 -42.42 -13.30 4.80
N ASN A 83 -43.25 -12.78 3.90
CA ASN A 83 -42.89 -11.73 2.94
C ASN A 83 -42.86 -10.31 3.52
N GLU A 84 -43.38 -10.11 4.73
CA GLU A 84 -43.48 -8.80 5.39
C GLU A 84 -42.32 -8.57 6.38
N GLY A 85 -41.21 -9.29 6.19
CA GLY A 85 -40.03 -9.16 7.04
C GLY A 85 -38.81 -9.88 6.51
N ILE A 86 -37.81 -9.99 7.39
CA ILE A 86 -36.53 -10.63 7.12
C ILE A 86 -36.22 -11.66 8.21
N GLU A 87 -35.64 -12.79 7.81
CA GLU A 87 -35.11 -13.80 8.71
C GLU A 87 -33.59 -13.76 8.72
N CYS A 88 -32.97 -13.92 9.89
CA CYS A 88 -31.53 -14.10 9.96
C CYS A 88 -31.12 -15.45 9.36
N SER A 89 -29.97 -15.51 8.70
CA SER A 89 -29.38 -16.77 8.20
C SER A 89 -28.83 -17.61 9.33
N ALA A 90 -29.73 -18.20 10.13
CA ALA A 90 -29.38 -19.03 11.26
C ALA A 90 -28.60 -20.28 10.79
N PRO A 91 -27.55 -20.69 11.51
CA PRO A 91 -26.82 -21.92 11.19
C PRO A 91 -27.76 -23.13 11.28
N ALA A 92 -27.43 -24.19 10.53
CA ALA A 92 -28.24 -25.40 10.48
C ALA A 92 -28.55 -25.91 11.90
N ARG A 93 -29.85 -26.10 12.19
CA ARG A 93 -30.46 -26.51 13.48
C ARG A 93 -30.79 -25.40 14.49
N ALA A 94 -30.48 -24.13 14.22
CA ALA A 94 -30.96 -23.01 15.03
C ALA A 94 -32.25 -22.40 14.46
N LYS A 95 -33.14 -21.91 15.34
CA LYS A 95 -34.36 -21.20 14.91
C LYS A 95 -33.98 -19.84 14.31
N ALA A 96 -34.47 -19.55 13.11
CA ALA A 96 -34.31 -18.24 12.50
C ALA A 96 -35.15 -17.18 13.26
N HIS A 97 -34.57 -16.00 13.43
CA HIS A 97 -35.24 -14.86 14.05
C HIS A 97 -35.86 -13.99 12.95
N PHE A 98 -37.17 -13.78 13.04
CA PHE A 98 -37.94 -12.98 12.10
C PHE A 98 -38.16 -11.56 12.62
N MET A 99 -38.05 -10.56 11.74
CA MET A 99 -38.31 -9.16 12.05
C MET A 99 -39.13 -8.54 10.92
N CYS A 100 -40.26 -7.92 11.25
CA CYS A 100 -41.14 -7.30 10.26
C CYS A 100 -40.50 -6.04 9.65
N ASN A 101 -40.96 -5.64 8.46
CA ASN A 101 -40.41 -4.51 7.70
C ASN A 101 -40.41 -3.19 8.50
N GLY A 102 -41.47 -2.94 9.28
CA GLY A 102 -41.56 -1.75 10.13
C GLY A 102 -40.47 -1.70 11.20
N CYS A 103 -40.32 -2.78 11.98
CA CYS A 103 -39.28 -2.86 13.00
C CYS A 103 -37.87 -2.92 12.40
N LEU A 104 -37.70 -3.57 11.24
CA LEU A 104 -36.44 -3.62 10.51
C LEU A 104 -35.98 -2.23 10.11
N GLY A 105 -36.86 -1.38 9.56
CA GLY A 105 -36.52 -0.02 9.17
C GLY A 105 -35.98 0.81 10.34
N THR A 106 -36.70 0.82 11.46
CA THR A 106 -36.28 1.53 12.68
C THR A 106 -34.97 0.96 13.23
N TYR A 107 -34.83 -0.37 13.27
CA TYR A 107 -33.64 -1.03 13.77
C TYR A 107 -32.40 -0.71 12.92
N VAL A 108 -32.50 -0.80 11.59
CA VAL A 108 -31.40 -0.46 10.68
C VAL A 108 -31.03 1.00 10.84
N THR A 109 -32.03 1.89 10.86
CA THR A 109 -31.84 3.32 11.09
C THR A 109 -31.02 3.54 12.35
N GLY A 110 -31.46 3.04 13.51
CA GLY A 110 -30.75 3.21 14.78
C GLY A 110 -29.33 2.62 14.84
N GLN A 111 -28.95 1.73 13.92
CA GLN A 111 -27.59 1.19 13.83
C GLN A 111 -26.66 2.03 12.93
N VAL A 112 -27.23 2.87 12.06
CA VAL A 112 -26.48 3.64 11.04
C VAL A 112 -26.65 5.15 11.17
N THR A 113 -27.68 5.62 11.88
CA THR A 113 -27.87 7.02 12.29
C THR A 113 -27.15 7.30 13.61
N ASP A 114 -26.92 8.58 13.89
CA ASP A 114 -25.90 9.10 14.82
C ASP A 114 -24.48 8.91 14.29
N HIS A 115 -24.02 9.90 13.53
CA HIS A 115 -22.67 10.01 12.97
C HIS A 115 -21.59 10.32 14.02
N GLU A 116 -21.83 9.99 15.29
CA GLU A 116 -20.71 9.84 16.20
C GLU A 116 -19.98 8.54 15.83
N ASP A 117 -18.65 8.63 15.75
CA ASP A 117 -17.74 7.53 15.39
C ASP A 117 -18.09 6.18 16.04
N ALA A 118 -18.74 6.17 17.20
CA ALA A 118 -19.11 4.98 17.94
C ALA A 118 -20.05 4.02 17.18
N ASN A 119 -21.07 4.53 16.46
CA ASN A 119 -22.02 3.65 15.75
C ASN A 119 -21.40 3.06 14.48
N LEU A 120 -20.66 3.86 13.73
CA LEU A 120 -19.87 3.40 12.57
C LEU A 120 -18.82 2.36 12.98
N ARG A 121 -18.11 2.57 14.10
CA ARG A 121 -17.18 1.57 14.65
C ARG A 121 -17.87 0.26 15.02
N ARG A 122 -19.05 0.31 15.64
CA ARG A 122 -19.82 -0.92 15.96
C ARG A 122 -20.32 -1.61 14.69
N PHE A 123 -20.77 -0.84 13.71
CA PHE A 123 -21.18 -1.35 12.41
C PHE A 123 -20.03 -2.07 11.71
N GLU A 124 -18.84 -1.46 11.69
CA GLU A 124 -17.61 -2.05 11.16
C GLU A 124 -17.22 -3.34 11.92
N GLN A 125 -17.14 -3.28 13.26
CA GLN A 125 -16.80 -4.44 14.09
C GLN A 125 -17.74 -5.64 13.90
N ARG A 126 -19.01 -5.37 13.57
CA ARG A 126 -20.03 -6.40 13.34
C ARG A 126 -20.05 -6.91 11.90
N GLY A 127 -19.35 -6.25 10.99
CA GLY A 127 -19.39 -6.52 9.55
C GLY A 127 -20.70 -6.08 8.88
N GLY A 128 -21.42 -5.12 9.48
CA GLY A 128 -22.72 -4.63 9.00
C GLY A 128 -23.87 -4.83 9.99
N VAL A 129 -25.10 -4.77 9.48
CA VAL A 129 -26.30 -4.95 10.30
C VAL A 129 -26.51 -6.43 10.61
N ARG A 130 -26.48 -6.79 11.89
CA ARG A 130 -26.75 -8.15 12.38
C ARG A 130 -28.16 -8.25 12.98
N CYS A 131 -28.63 -9.48 13.18
CA CYS A 131 -29.88 -9.79 13.88
C CYS A 131 -29.97 -9.06 15.24
N PRO A 132 -31.13 -8.52 15.65
CA PRO A 132 -31.29 -7.88 16.97
C PRO A 132 -30.97 -8.80 18.16
N SER A 133 -31.16 -10.11 18.00
CA SER A 133 -30.77 -11.12 18.99
C SER A 133 -29.26 -11.37 19.05
N PHE A 134 -28.45 -10.65 18.27
CA PHE A 134 -26.99 -10.67 18.38
C PHE A 134 -26.51 -9.67 19.41
N ILE A 135 -25.93 -10.18 20.50
CA ILE A 135 -25.26 -9.41 21.54
C ILE A 135 -23.76 -9.49 21.28
N ALA A 136 -23.18 -8.37 20.83
CA ALA A 136 -21.73 -8.27 20.65
C ALA A 136 -21.01 -8.42 22.01
N PRO A 137 -20.00 -9.28 22.13
CA PRO A 137 -19.19 -9.35 23.34
C PRO A 137 -18.45 -8.02 23.55
N ARG A 138 -18.35 -7.57 24.81
CA ARG A 138 -17.45 -6.46 25.14
C ARG A 138 -15.99 -6.91 24.99
N ALA A 139 -15.08 -5.97 24.75
CA ALA A 139 -13.66 -6.28 24.61
C ALA A 139 -13.16 -7.11 25.81
N GLY A 140 -12.61 -8.29 25.54
CA GLY A 140 -12.12 -9.23 26.55
C GLY A 140 -13.17 -10.10 27.24
N GLN A 141 -14.45 -10.04 26.85
CA GLN A 141 -15.51 -10.90 27.39
C GLN A 141 -15.89 -12.03 26.43
N PRO A 142 -16.27 -13.22 26.95
CA PRO A 142 -16.76 -14.31 26.11
C PRO A 142 -18.10 -13.94 25.45
N ILE A 143 -18.40 -14.61 24.33
CA ILE A 143 -19.69 -14.51 23.65
C ILE A 143 -20.79 -14.92 24.63
N VAL A 144 -21.84 -14.09 24.73
CA VAL A 144 -22.98 -14.36 25.62
C VAL A 144 -23.69 -15.64 25.16
N PRO A 145 -23.82 -16.68 26.00
CA PRO A 145 -24.54 -17.90 25.66
C PRO A 145 -25.98 -17.59 25.23
N GLY A 146 -26.42 -18.18 24.12
CA GLY A 146 -27.77 -17.95 23.58
C GLY A 146 -27.92 -16.76 22.64
N THR A 147 -26.84 -16.01 22.35
CA THR A 147 -26.86 -14.97 21.31
C THR A 147 -26.99 -15.58 19.91
N CYS A 148 -27.64 -14.85 19.00
CA CYS A 148 -27.73 -15.24 17.60
C CYS A 148 -26.34 -15.22 16.92
N CYS A 149 -25.95 -16.31 16.26
CA CYS A 149 -24.66 -16.41 15.55
C CYS A 149 -24.74 -16.14 14.04
N ALA A 150 -25.93 -15.78 13.52
CA ALA A 150 -26.11 -15.50 12.11
C ALA A 150 -25.15 -14.39 11.62
N PRO A 151 -24.65 -14.45 10.37
CA PRO A 151 -23.86 -13.37 9.79
C PRO A 151 -24.67 -12.07 9.69
N ALA A 152 -23.99 -10.97 9.35
CA ALA A 152 -24.68 -9.75 8.97
C ALA A 152 -25.62 -10.02 7.78
N TYR A 153 -26.74 -9.30 7.74
CA TYR A 153 -27.67 -9.38 6.62
C TYR A 153 -26.97 -8.96 5.33
N THR A 154 -27.28 -9.65 4.23
CA THR A 154 -26.73 -9.28 2.92
C THR A 154 -27.39 -8.02 2.39
N ASP A 155 -26.68 -7.29 1.53
CA ASP A 155 -27.21 -6.08 0.90
C ASP A 155 -28.51 -6.35 0.14
N ALA A 156 -28.60 -7.48 -0.56
CA ALA A 156 -29.79 -7.89 -1.31
C ALA A 156 -31.00 -8.16 -0.38
N ALA A 157 -30.76 -8.80 0.77
CA ALA A 157 -31.81 -9.07 1.74
C ALA A 157 -32.31 -7.78 2.41
N LEU A 158 -31.42 -6.82 2.67
CA LEU A 158 -31.81 -5.50 3.20
C LEU A 158 -32.53 -4.66 2.13
N ALA A 159 -32.01 -4.60 0.90
CA ALA A 159 -32.60 -3.84 -0.20
C ALA A 159 -34.01 -4.31 -0.56
N SER A 160 -34.28 -5.62 -0.48
CA SER A 160 -35.60 -6.18 -0.82
C SER A 160 -36.68 -5.93 0.23
N ARG A 161 -36.33 -5.48 1.45
CA ARG A 161 -37.25 -5.34 2.59
C ARG A 161 -37.30 -3.95 3.19
N LEU A 162 -36.26 -3.14 2.99
CA LEU A 162 -36.19 -1.78 3.50
C LEU A 162 -36.83 -0.77 2.54
N PRO A 163 -37.41 0.32 3.05
CA PRO A 163 -37.70 1.50 2.25
C PRO A 163 -36.40 2.11 1.69
N ASP A 164 -36.48 2.68 0.48
CA ASP A 164 -35.34 3.29 -0.23
C ASP A 164 -34.54 4.27 0.63
N VAL A 165 -35.25 5.11 1.39
CA VAL A 165 -34.63 6.10 2.29
C VAL A 165 -33.77 5.42 3.36
N THR A 166 -34.23 4.32 3.94
CA THR A 166 -33.49 3.59 4.98
C THR A 166 -32.32 2.81 4.38
N PHE A 167 -32.51 2.22 3.21
CA PHE A 167 -31.43 1.53 2.50
C PHE A 167 -30.31 2.50 2.09
N ALA A 168 -30.65 3.71 1.66
CA ALA A 168 -29.67 4.75 1.36
C ALA A 168 -28.82 5.13 2.59
N LEU A 169 -29.42 5.22 3.78
CA LEU A 169 -28.68 5.45 5.03
C LEU A 169 -27.70 4.30 5.34
N TYR A 170 -28.15 3.06 5.21
CA TYR A 170 -27.30 1.88 5.36
C TYR A 170 -26.13 1.89 4.37
N PHE A 171 -26.42 2.16 3.10
CA PHE A 171 -25.40 2.18 2.05
C PHE A 171 -24.36 3.28 2.30
N ASN A 172 -24.79 4.48 2.70
CA ASN A 172 -23.89 5.56 3.07
C ASN A 172 -22.98 5.21 4.26
N ALA A 173 -23.51 4.53 5.28
CA ALA A 173 -22.69 4.07 6.41
C ALA A 173 -21.64 3.04 5.97
N LYS A 174 -22.02 2.10 5.09
CA LYS A 174 -21.09 1.13 4.51
C LYS A 174 -20.01 1.78 3.66
N SER A 175 -20.36 2.77 2.84
CA SER A 175 -19.41 3.55 2.04
C SER A 175 -18.42 4.30 2.92
N LYS A 176 -18.88 4.96 3.99
CA LYS A 176 -18.00 5.65 4.96
C LYS A 176 -16.99 4.71 5.61
N VAL A 177 -17.41 3.51 6.02
CA VAL A 177 -16.49 2.50 6.59
C VAL A 177 -15.46 2.05 5.56
N ALA A 178 -15.88 1.80 4.31
CA ALA A 178 -14.96 1.44 3.24
C ALA A 178 -13.93 2.55 2.95
N GLU A 179 -14.38 3.81 2.89
CA GLU A 179 -13.51 4.98 2.74
C GLU A 179 -12.48 5.08 3.88
N GLN A 180 -12.91 4.94 5.13
CA GLN A 180 -12.02 4.96 6.30
C GLN A 180 -10.96 3.84 6.26
N GLN A 181 -11.33 2.64 5.82
CA GLN A 181 -10.39 1.52 5.66
C GLN A 181 -9.37 1.79 4.55
N ILE A 182 -9.81 2.34 3.41
CA ILE A 182 -8.93 2.74 2.32
C ILE A 182 -7.94 3.81 2.78
N GLU A 183 -8.43 4.82 3.50
CA GLU A 183 -7.61 5.91 4.01
C GLU A 183 -6.56 5.40 5.01
N LEU A 184 -6.96 4.53 5.96
CA LEU A 184 -6.05 3.94 6.92
C LEU A 184 -4.96 3.10 6.22
N ALA A 185 -5.35 2.26 5.26
CA ALA A 185 -4.40 1.45 4.49
C ALA A 185 -3.45 2.32 3.66
N ALA A 186 -3.94 3.42 3.07
CA ALA A 186 -3.11 4.38 2.34
C ALA A 186 -2.10 5.07 3.26
N LYS A 187 -2.54 5.52 4.46
CA LYS A 187 -1.67 6.12 5.48
C LYS A 187 -0.58 5.15 5.94
N GLN A 188 -0.92 3.89 6.18
CA GLN A 188 0.05 2.85 6.56
C GLN A 188 1.09 2.60 5.46
N ARG A 189 0.65 2.48 4.20
CA ARG A 189 1.58 2.33 3.07
C ARG A 189 2.51 3.54 2.91
N SER A 190 1.96 4.75 3.04
CA SER A 190 2.75 5.98 2.94
C SER A 190 3.77 6.08 4.08
N ALA A 191 3.38 5.79 5.32
CA ALA A 191 4.29 5.80 6.46
C ALA A 191 5.43 4.79 6.31
N ALA A 192 5.14 3.59 5.79
CA ALA A 192 6.15 2.57 5.52
C ALA A 192 7.16 3.03 4.45
N GLU A 193 6.68 3.67 3.39
CA GLU A 193 7.55 4.19 2.32
C GLU A 193 8.43 5.34 2.81
N VAL A 194 7.87 6.28 3.58
CA VAL A 194 8.64 7.37 4.19
C VAL A 194 9.75 6.82 5.10
N ALA A 195 9.41 5.85 5.95
CA ALA A 195 10.40 5.22 6.82
C ALA A 195 11.52 4.52 6.04
N ARG A 196 11.18 3.85 4.91
CA ARG A 196 12.17 3.21 4.02
C ARG A 196 13.13 4.23 3.41
N LEU A 197 12.59 5.31 2.85
CA LEU A 197 13.39 6.37 2.22
C LEU A 197 14.27 7.11 3.23
N GLN A 198 13.75 7.39 4.43
CA GLN A 198 14.53 7.98 5.51
C GLN A 198 15.71 7.08 5.93
N ALA A 199 15.49 5.77 6.04
CA ALA A 199 16.56 4.82 6.35
C ALA A 199 17.61 4.69 5.22
N GLU A 200 17.20 4.87 3.96
CA GLU A 200 18.13 4.91 2.83
C GLU A 200 18.97 6.19 2.81
N LEU A 201 18.35 7.34 3.04
CA LEU A 201 19.05 8.63 3.14
C LEU A 201 20.04 8.63 4.31
N ALA A 202 19.63 8.17 5.49
CA ALA A 202 20.51 8.09 6.65
C ALA A 202 21.74 7.20 6.39
N ARG A 203 21.56 6.08 5.67
CA ARG A 203 22.69 5.22 5.25
C ARG A 203 23.62 5.95 4.27
N ARG A 204 23.06 6.65 3.28
CA ARG A 204 23.87 7.46 2.33
C ARG A 204 24.66 8.54 3.06
N ASP A 205 24.04 9.25 3.99
CA ASP A 205 24.71 10.31 4.76
C ASP A 205 25.86 9.75 5.61
N GLU A 206 25.67 8.58 6.21
CA GLU A 206 26.73 7.86 6.93
C GLU A 206 27.88 7.44 6.02
N ASP A 207 27.58 6.97 4.81
CA ASP A 207 28.59 6.56 3.82
C ASP A 207 29.38 7.75 3.27
N VAL A 208 28.70 8.87 2.99
CA VAL A 208 29.35 10.12 2.57
C VAL A 208 30.27 10.63 3.67
N ARG A 209 29.83 10.62 4.93
CA ARG A 209 30.66 11.02 6.07
C ARG A 209 31.87 10.10 6.23
N ALA A 210 31.68 8.79 6.13
CA ALA A 210 32.78 7.83 6.21
C ALA A 210 33.81 8.04 5.09
N ALA A 211 33.36 8.29 3.86
CA ALA A 211 34.23 8.61 2.74
C ALA A 211 35.03 9.90 2.98
N GLN A 212 34.40 10.95 3.51
CA GLN A 212 35.09 12.20 3.87
C GLN A 212 36.18 11.99 4.93
N VAL A 213 35.88 11.21 5.98
CA VAL A 213 36.84 10.87 7.03
C VAL A 213 38.02 10.07 6.45
N ARG A 214 37.73 9.05 5.61
CA ARG A 214 38.78 8.27 4.94
C ARG A 214 39.66 9.15 4.06
N THR A 215 39.08 10.00 3.23
CA THR A 215 39.82 10.94 2.38
C THR A 215 40.68 11.89 3.21
N HIS A 216 40.17 12.40 4.33
CA HIS A 216 40.98 13.24 5.22
C HIS A 216 42.17 12.48 5.81
N ILE A 217 41.96 11.25 6.29
CA ILE A 217 43.03 10.41 6.83
C ILE A 217 44.12 10.18 5.78
N ILE A 218 43.74 9.77 4.57
CA ILE A 218 44.70 9.43 3.52
C ILE A 218 45.43 10.67 3.03
N GLU A 219 44.69 11.70 2.62
CA GLU A 219 45.25 12.86 1.91
C GLU A 219 45.89 13.91 2.82
N LYS A 220 45.48 13.99 4.10
CA LYS A 220 45.95 15.04 5.02
C LYS A 220 46.82 14.52 6.15
N ILE A 221 46.78 13.22 6.45
CA ILE A 221 47.52 12.66 7.57
C ILE A 221 48.58 11.68 7.10
N LEU A 222 48.19 10.68 6.30
CA LEU A 222 49.10 9.62 5.85
C LEU A 222 50.01 10.07 4.71
N ASN A 223 49.51 10.91 3.81
CA ASN A 223 50.28 11.45 2.70
C ASN A 223 50.96 12.76 3.11
N PRO A 224 52.30 12.82 3.23
CA PRO A 224 52.99 14.04 3.60
C PRO A 224 52.82 15.09 2.49
N ALA A 225 52.22 16.23 2.85
CA ALA A 225 51.87 17.25 1.88
C ALA A 225 52.27 18.65 2.33
N CYS A 226 52.46 19.54 1.36
CA CYS A 226 52.74 20.95 1.58
C CYS A 226 51.62 21.63 2.39
N PRO A 227 51.93 22.30 3.51
CA PRO A 227 50.92 22.94 4.36
C PRO A 227 50.20 24.10 3.65
N ARG A 228 50.78 24.69 2.60
CA ARG A 228 50.14 25.75 1.80
C ARG A 228 49.28 25.25 0.66
N CYS A 229 49.79 24.33 -0.16
CA CYS A 229 49.14 23.96 -1.42
C CYS A 229 48.66 22.51 -1.49
N GLY A 230 48.96 21.68 -0.49
CA GLY A 230 48.54 20.28 -0.41
C GLY A 230 49.21 19.33 -1.39
N GLN A 231 50.27 19.76 -2.09
CA GLN A 231 51.06 18.89 -2.97
C GLN A 231 51.82 17.84 -2.13
N ALA A 232 51.67 16.55 -2.47
CA ALA A 232 52.41 15.47 -1.84
C ALA A 232 53.92 15.53 -2.16
N PHE A 233 54.76 15.14 -1.21
CA PHE A 233 56.21 15.04 -1.43
C PHE A 233 56.57 13.70 -2.03
N ILE A 234 57.44 13.71 -3.03
CA ILE A 234 57.85 12.50 -3.76
C ILE A 234 59.28 12.10 -3.39
N ASP A 235 60.14 13.07 -3.12
CA ASP A 235 61.59 12.85 -2.96
C ASP A 235 62.13 13.44 -1.64
N PHE A 236 63.00 12.68 -0.97
CA PHE A 236 63.74 13.11 0.22
C PHE A 236 65.23 13.18 -0.09
N GLU A 237 65.80 14.39 -0.06
CA GLU A 237 67.20 14.66 -0.41
C GLU A 237 68.15 14.66 0.81
N GLY A 238 67.72 14.14 1.96
CA GLY A 238 68.54 14.09 3.17
C GLY A 238 68.34 15.26 4.14
N CYS A 239 67.57 16.30 3.76
CA CYS A 239 67.28 17.47 4.59
C CYS A 239 65.85 17.44 5.15
N PHE A 240 65.69 17.69 6.46
CA PHE A 240 64.39 17.73 7.13
C PHE A 240 63.72 19.13 7.09
N ALA A 241 64.41 20.13 6.53
CA ALA A 241 63.82 21.41 6.13
C ALA A 241 63.33 21.28 4.68
N LEU A 242 62.09 20.83 4.53
CA LEU A 242 61.51 20.51 3.23
C LEU A 242 60.97 21.79 2.57
N SER A 243 60.96 21.81 1.24
CA SER A 243 60.38 22.88 0.43
C SER A 243 59.40 22.30 -0.59
N CYS A 244 58.49 23.14 -1.10
CA CYS A 244 57.51 22.71 -2.09
C CYS A 244 57.98 23.08 -3.51
N SER A 245 58.00 22.11 -4.42
CA SER A 245 58.40 22.29 -5.82
C SER A 245 57.35 22.97 -6.71
N ARG A 246 56.14 23.23 -6.18
CA ARG A 246 55.04 23.84 -6.96
C ARG A 246 55.33 25.30 -7.25
N VAL A 247 55.15 25.73 -8.50
CA VAL A 247 55.43 27.10 -8.99
C VAL A 247 54.77 28.20 -8.15
N GLY A 248 53.56 27.97 -7.62
CA GLY A 248 52.87 28.94 -6.75
C GLY A 248 53.35 28.98 -5.29
N CYS A 249 54.36 28.18 -4.95
CA CYS A 249 54.90 28.02 -3.59
C CYS A 249 56.38 28.36 -3.48
N THR A 250 57.03 28.62 -4.62
CA THR A 250 58.43 29.01 -4.71
C THR A 250 58.63 30.51 -4.58
N MET A 251 57.56 31.32 -4.69
CA MET A 251 57.61 32.79 -4.57
C MET A 251 56.43 33.34 -3.75
N PRO A 252 56.63 33.75 -2.48
CA PRO A 252 57.88 33.66 -1.72
C PRO A 252 58.22 32.20 -1.37
N PRO A 253 59.52 31.83 -1.32
CA PRO A 253 59.94 30.49 -0.95
C PRO A 253 59.51 30.20 0.49
N HIS A 254 58.96 29.01 0.71
CA HIS A 254 58.60 28.58 2.05
C HIS A 254 59.14 27.17 2.30
N GLY A 255 59.82 27.05 3.44
CA GLY A 255 60.24 25.79 4.01
C GLY A 255 59.33 25.41 5.16
N PHE A 256 59.18 24.11 5.36
CA PHE A 256 58.44 23.57 6.49
C PHE A 256 59.19 22.37 7.07
N CYS A 257 58.89 22.09 8.34
CA CYS A 257 59.58 21.03 9.07
C CYS A 257 59.00 19.65 8.73
N ALA A 258 59.85 18.69 8.35
CA ALA A 258 59.41 17.31 8.11
C ALA A 258 58.78 16.63 9.35
N TYR A 259 59.20 17.00 10.57
CA TYR A 259 58.73 16.38 11.81
C TYR A 259 57.33 16.82 12.26
N CYS A 260 56.96 18.07 11.98
CA CYS A 260 55.73 18.69 12.49
C CYS A 260 54.88 19.43 11.45
N LEU A 261 55.38 19.59 10.21
CA LEU A 261 54.78 20.35 9.12
C LEU A 261 54.52 21.83 9.43
N HIS A 262 55.22 22.39 10.41
CA HIS A 262 55.18 23.83 10.67
C HIS A 262 55.78 24.59 9.49
N ASP A 263 55.00 25.49 8.91
CA ASP A 263 55.44 26.43 7.87
C ASP A 263 56.27 27.55 8.50
N ALA A 264 57.57 27.56 8.19
CA ALA A 264 58.51 28.57 8.69
C ALA A 264 58.52 29.83 7.81
N ASN A 265 57.72 29.89 6.75
CA ASN A 265 57.63 31.01 5.80
C ASN A 265 58.99 31.48 5.28
N GLY A 266 59.88 30.52 4.99
CA GLY A 266 61.24 30.79 4.58
C GLY A 266 62.15 29.64 5.00
N ASP A 267 63.23 29.94 5.70
CA ASP A 267 64.18 28.93 6.15
C ASP A 267 63.65 28.10 7.34
N ALA A 268 63.36 26.82 7.11
CA ALA A 268 62.91 25.90 8.14
C ALA A 268 64.04 25.23 8.94
N HIS A 269 65.32 25.43 8.59
CA HIS A 269 66.45 24.78 9.27
C HIS A 269 66.48 25.11 10.77
N HIS A 270 66.23 26.37 11.13
CA HIS A 270 66.18 26.79 12.52
C HIS A 270 65.07 26.08 13.31
N HIS A 271 63.87 25.96 12.75
CA HIS A 271 62.77 25.24 13.38
C HIS A 271 63.10 23.75 13.51
N VAL A 272 63.65 23.13 12.47
CA VAL A 272 63.97 21.69 12.45
C VAL A 272 64.97 21.34 13.55
N ALA A 273 66.04 22.14 13.70
CA ALA A 273 67.06 21.93 14.73
C ALA A 273 66.48 21.98 16.17
N HIS A 274 65.48 22.84 16.40
CA HIS A 274 64.83 23.02 17.70
C HIS A 274 63.47 22.30 17.82
N CYS A 275 63.11 21.48 16.82
CA CYS A 275 61.81 20.84 16.82
C CYS A 275 61.76 19.79 17.94
N ARG A 276 60.75 19.86 18.81
CA ARG A 276 60.51 18.87 19.88
C ARG A 276 60.35 17.42 19.41
N TYR A 277 60.16 17.23 18.11
CA TYR A 277 59.97 15.93 17.48
C TYR A 277 61.18 15.48 16.66
N ASN A 278 62.28 16.22 16.70
CA ASN A 278 63.51 15.85 16.03
C ASN A 278 64.09 14.57 16.66
N ILE A 279 64.42 13.59 15.82
CA ILE A 279 64.99 12.30 16.22
C ILE A 279 66.32 12.02 15.52
N ALA A 280 66.90 13.00 14.82
CA ALA A 280 68.16 12.86 14.09
C ALA A 280 69.36 12.75 15.04
N PRO A 281 70.13 11.64 14.99
CA PRO A 281 71.36 11.49 15.77
C PRO A 281 72.61 11.96 14.98
N PRO A 282 73.69 12.39 15.66
CA PRO A 282 73.76 12.90 17.03
C PRO A 282 73.44 14.40 17.08
N GLY A 283 72.61 14.84 18.04
CA GLY A 283 72.46 16.27 18.36
C GLY A 283 71.40 17.04 17.57
N ASN A 284 70.28 16.42 17.18
CA ASN A 284 69.16 17.10 16.51
C ASN A 284 69.56 17.83 15.21
N GLY A 285 70.40 17.15 14.41
CA GLY A 285 70.81 17.66 13.10
C GLY A 285 69.63 17.91 12.16
N VAL A 286 69.85 18.80 11.19
CA VAL A 286 68.86 19.08 10.13
C VAL A 286 68.93 18.05 8.99
N PHE A 287 70.04 17.31 8.91
CA PHE A 287 70.27 16.26 7.94
C PHE A 287 70.31 14.89 8.61
N ALA A 288 69.63 13.90 8.03
CA ALA A 288 69.70 12.51 8.49
C ALA A 288 69.32 11.52 7.37
N SER A 289 69.45 10.22 7.64
CA SER A 289 69.15 9.17 6.68
C SER A 289 67.64 9.06 6.38
N ILE A 290 67.32 8.45 5.23
CA ILE A 290 65.94 8.12 4.84
C ILE A 290 65.21 7.25 5.87
N GLU A 291 65.94 6.43 6.63
CA GLU A 291 65.36 5.59 7.69
C GLU A 291 64.85 6.43 8.85
N VAL A 292 65.62 7.45 9.25
CA VAL A 292 65.21 8.44 10.26
C VAL A 292 64.01 9.22 9.73
N TYR A 293 63.99 9.57 8.45
CA TYR A 293 62.85 10.25 7.83
C TYR A 293 61.57 9.41 7.87
N ARG A 294 61.64 8.14 7.49
CA ARG A 294 60.50 7.20 7.55
C ARG A 294 60.00 7.00 8.98
N GLU A 295 60.88 6.94 9.96
CA GLU A 295 60.50 6.84 11.38
C GLU A 295 59.84 8.14 11.88
N ALA A 296 60.39 9.30 11.51
CA ALA A 296 59.81 10.61 11.83
C ALA A 296 58.40 10.76 11.24
N GLU A 297 58.23 10.35 9.99
CA GLU A 297 56.96 10.32 9.30
C GLU A 297 55.94 9.43 10.00
N ARG A 298 56.33 8.19 10.37
CA ARG A 298 55.46 7.30 11.15
C ARG A 298 55.00 7.94 12.45
N ARG A 299 55.92 8.52 13.23
CA ARG A 299 55.60 9.18 14.51
C ARG A 299 54.68 10.38 14.31
N ARG A 300 54.90 11.17 13.25
CA ARG A 300 54.05 12.30 12.89
C ARG A 300 52.64 11.82 12.54
N CYS A 301 52.51 10.83 11.66
CA CYS A 301 51.23 10.26 11.26
C CYS A 301 50.47 9.70 12.46
N GLN A 302 51.12 8.90 13.33
CA GLN A 302 50.51 8.37 14.56
C GLN A 302 49.94 9.47 15.45
N ARG A 303 50.69 10.55 15.67
CA ARG A 303 50.25 11.67 16.49
C ARG A 303 49.04 12.37 15.90
N MET A 304 49.10 12.72 14.61
CA MET A 304 48.01 13.41 13.91
C MET A 304 46.75 12.54 13.81
N LEU A 305 46.91 11.23 13.58
CA LEU A 305 45.78 10.29 13.58
C LEU A 305 45.14 10.19 14.97
N ARG A 306 45.91 10.05 16.04
CA ARG A 306 45.35 10.01 17.40
C ARG A 306 44.57 11.28 17.74
N GLU A 307 45.11 12.44 17.35
CA GLU A 307 44.43 13.72 17.55
C GLU A 307 43.12 13.81 16.73
N TYR A 308 43.16 13.42 15.46
CA TYR A 308 41.99 13.47 14.58
C TYR A 308 40.91 12.47 15.00
N LEU A 309 41.28 11.21 15.25
CA LEU A 309 40.37 10.17 15.72
C LEU A 309 39.79 10.49 17.11
N GLY A 310 40.52 11.23 17.94
CA GLY A 310 40.03 11.72 19.24
C GLY A 310 38.90 12.77 19.13
N LYS A 311 38.75 13.42 17.96
CA LYS A 311 37.67 14.39 17.70
C LYS A 311 36.41 13.75 17.12
N LEU A 312 36.48 12.48 16.70
CA LEU A 312 35.36 11.75 16.10
C LEU A 312 34.55 11.01 17.16
N ASP A 313 33.25 10.79 16.89
CA ASP A 313 32.42 9.90 17.70
C ASP A 313 32.89 8.44 17.58
N GLU A 314 32.53 7.62 18.57
CA GLU A 314 32.94 6.22 18.67
C GLU A 314 32.64 5.42 17.39
N ARG A 315 31.46 5.62 16.81
CA ARG A 315 30.97 4.85 15.67
C ARG A 315 31.74 5.23 14.41
N THR A 316 31.91 6.53 14.15
CA THR A 316 32.70 7.02 13.02
C THR A 316 34.17 6.63 13.15
N ARG A 317 34.74 6.72 14.36
CA ARG A 317 36.12 6.29 14.64
C ARG A 317 36.33 4.80 14.35
N ALA A 318 35.46 3.94 14.89
CA ALA A 318 35.56 2.50 14.66
C ALA A 318 35.43 2.14 13.17
N ARG A 319 34.57 2.84 12.43
CA ARG A 319 34.43 2.67 10.98
C ARG A 319 35.70 3.12 10.24
N ALA A 320 36.22 4.31 10.54
CA ALA A 320 37.44 4.82 9.94
C ALA A 320 38.65 3.90 10.18
N LEU A 321 38.78 3.32 11.38
CA LEU A 321 39.82 2.35 11.70
C LEU A 321 39.74 1.07 10.84
N ARG A 322 38.53 0.60 10.53
CA ARG A 322 38.33 -0.54 9.62
C ARG A 322 38.61 -0.16 8.17
N ASP A 323 38.07 0.96 7.72
CA ASP A 323 38.12 1.40 6.31
C ASP A 323 39.54 1.81 5.89
N CYS A 324 40.40 2.21 6.83
CA CYS A 324 41.81 2.58 6.61
C CYS A 324 42.82 1.51 7.09
N ALA A 325 42.36 0.31 7.45
CA ALA A 325 43.21 -0.70 8.10
C ALA A 325 44.37 -1.16 7.21
N GLN A 326 44.19 -1.18 5.89
CA GLN A 326 45.24 -1.60 4.95
C GLN A 326 46.34 -0.54 4.87
N GLU A 327 45.96 0.73 4.76
CA GLU A 327 46.87 1.86 4.68
C GLU A 327 47.72 1.99 5.96
N PHE A 328 47.11 1.72 7.13
CA PHE A 328 47.86 1.66 8.39
C PHE A 328 48.88 0.51 8.42
N ARG A 329 48.55 -0.66 7.85
CA ARG A 329 49.49 -1.78 7.73
C ARG A 329 50.66 -1.44 6.80
N ASP A 330 50.36 -0.89 5.62
CA ASP A 330 51.36 -0.57 4.60
C ASP A 330 52.37 0.47 5.12
N LEU A 331 51.91 1.46 5.88
CA LEU A 331 52.75 2.51 6.48
C LEU A 331 53.33 2.13 7.85
N ARG A 332 53.03 0.93 8.37
CA ARG A 332 53.44 0.44 9.70
C ARG A 332 53.08 1.41 10.84
N VAL A 333 51.90 2.01 10.73
CA VAL A 333 51.36 2.94 11.72
C VAL A 333 50.61 2.14 12.79
N GLN A 334 51.11 2.15 14.02
CA GLN A 334 50.43 1.55 15.18
C GLN A 334 49.64 2.61 15.93
N LEU A 335 48.32 2.43 16.05
CA LEU A 335 47.42 3.36 16.74
C LEU A 335 47.27 2.99 18.21
#